data_AF-A0A7U9RUE6-F1
#
_entry.id   AF-A0A7U9RUE6-F1
#
_cell.length_a   1.000
_cell.length_b   1.000
_cell.length_c   1.000
_cell.angle_alpha   90.00
_cell.angle_beta   90.00
_cell.angle_gamma   90.00
#
_symmetry.space_group_name_H-M   'P 1'
#
loop_
_entity.id
_entity.type
_entity.pdbx_description
1 polymer ?
#
loop_
_entity_poly.entity_id
_entity_poly.type
_entity_poly.pdbx_seq_one_letter_code
_entity_poly.pdbx_strand_id
1 'polypeptide(L)' 'MEQSVYELQQMALDKNVDIEELLRKAYLIAVSTNQKDIEEWILNEQNGYKSVDNLPEYRFLRGE' A
#
# COMPACT_ATOMS: atom_id res chain seq x y z
N MET A 1 -9.58 -3.24 15.95
CA MET A 1 -9.33 -3.52 14.52
C MET A 1 -10.17 -2.62 13.62
N GLU A 2 -11.49 -2.53 13.80
CA GLU A 2 -12.35 -1.61 13.01
C GLU A 2 -11.91 -0.14 13.07
N GLN A 3 -11.57 0.36 14.26
CA GLN A 3 -11.07 1.72 14.44
C GLN A 3 -9.80 2.02 13.62
N SER A 4 -8.86 1.07 13.54
CA SER A 4 -7.61 1.23 12.81
C SER A 4 -7.81 1.31 11.30
N VAL A 5 -8.76 0.52 10.78
CA VAL A 5 -9.16 0.57 9.37
C VAL A 5 -9.86 1.89 9.05
N TYR A 6 -10.75 2.36 9.94
CA TYR A 6 -11.41 3.65 9.78
C TYR A 6 -10.42 4.82 9.73
N GLU A 7 -9.44 4.83 10.62
CA GLU A 7 -8.38 5.85 10.59
C GLU A 7 -7.56 5.80 9.30
N LEU A 8 -7.24 4.61 8.79
CA LEU A 8 -6.57 4.47 7.50
C LEU A 8 -7.41 5.06 6.35
N GLN A 9 -8.72 4.84 6.37
CA GLN A 9 -9.65 5.44 5.40
C GLN A 9 -9.67 6.97 5.50
N GLN A 10 -9.69 7.53 6.71
CA GLN A 10 -9.64 8.98 6.90
C GLN A 10 -8.33 9.57 6.36
N MET A 11 -7.20 8.90 6.62
CA MET A 11 -5.91 9.30 6.06
C MET A 11 -5.92 9.26 4.53
N ALA A 12 -6.48 8.21 3.91
CA ALA A 12 -6.56 8.09 2.45
C ALA A 12 -7.44 9.17 1.79
N LEU A 13 -8.39 9.76 2.53
CA LEU A 13 -9.22 10.88 2.07
C LEU A 13 -8.57 12.24 2.27
N ASP A 14 -7.52 12.34 3.09
CA ASP A 14 -6.78 13.59 3.30
C ASP A 14 -5.73 13.78 2.20
N LYS A 15 -5.95 14.78 1.36
CA LYS A 15 -5.02 15.19 0.29
C LYS A 15 -3.65 15.66 0.78
N ASN A 16 -3.50 15.96 2.07
CA ASN A 16 -2.24 16.40 2.66
C ASN A 16 -1.48 15.27 3.35
N VAL A 17 -2.03 14.06 3.40
CA VAL A 17 -1.36 12.94 4.05
C VAL A 17 -0.07 12.60 3.33
N ASP A 18 0.97 12.31 4.10
CA ASP A 18 2.18 11.73 3.54
C ASP A 18 1.91 10.27 3.10
N ILE A 19 2.25 9.97 1.85
CA ILE A 19 1.99 8.65 1.25
C ILE A 19 2.79 7.55 1.97
N GLU A 20 3.99 7.87 2.46
CA GLU A 20 4.82 6.91 3.19
C GLU A 20 4.22 6.59 4.56
N GLU A 21 3.70 7.60 5.28
CA GLU A 21 2.93 7.41 6.50
C GLU A 21 1.67 6.56 6.29
N LEU A 22 0.90 6.84 5.23
CA LEU A 22 -0.29 6.06 4.87
C LEU A 22 0.06 4.58 4.63
N LEU A 23 1.09 4.31 3.82
CA LEU A 23 1.54 2.95 3.51
C LEU A 23 2.09 2.21 4.74
N ARG A 24 2.82 2.90 5.63
CA ARG A 24 3.28 2.32 6.90
C ARG A 24 2.13 1.87 7.78
N LYS A 25 1.06 2.69 7.90
CA LYS A 25 -0.12 2.31 8.68
C LYS A 25 -0.89 1.16 8.04
N ALA A 26 -1.03 1.17 6.72
CA ALA A 26 -1.62 0.07 5.97
C ALA A 26 -0.85 -1.25 6.17
N TYR A 27 0.49 -1.19 6.18
CA TYR A 27 1.35 -2.36 6.43
C TYR A 27 1.11 -2.96 7.81
N LEU A 28 1.07 -2.14 8.86
CA LEU A 28 0.79 -2.62 10.22
C LEU A 28 -0.58 -3.32 10.31
N ILE A 29 -1.60 -2.76 9.65
CA ILE A 29 -2.94 -3.36 9.60
C ILE A 29 -2.89 -4.70 8.86
N ALA A 30 -2.23 -4.77 7.70
CA ALA A 30 -2.07 -6.00 6.92
C ALA A 30 -1.39 -7.12 7.71
N VAL A 31 -0.28 -6.81 8.39
CA VAL A 31 0.42 -7.77 9.26
C VAL A 31 -0.47 -8.25 10.41
N SER A 32 -1.19 -7.33 11.08
CA SER A 32 -2.06 -7.66 12.22
C SER A 32 -3.29 -8.49 11.84
N THR A 33 -3.75 -8.39 10.59
CA THR A 33 -4.90 -9.11 10.04
C THR A 33 -4.50 -10.31 9.18
N ASN A 34 -3.19 -10.58 9.09
CA ASN A 34 -2.60 -11.67 8.31
C ASN A 34 -2.94 -11.64 6.81
N GLN A 35 -3.07 -10.44 6.23
CA GLN A 35 -3.28 -10.21 4.79
C GLN A 35 -1.92 -10.15 4.07
N LYS A 36 -1.41 -11.33 3.69
CA LYS A 36 -0.05 -11.50 3.17
C LYS A 36 0.16 -10.90 1.78
N ASP A 37 -0.88 -10.92 0.96
CA ASP A 37 -0.94 -10.26 -0.34
C ASP A 37 -0.74 -8.74 -0.23
N ILE A 38 -1.44 -8.10 0.71
CA ILE A 38 -1.31 -6.66 0.96
C ILE A 38 0.06 -6.34 1.57
N GLU A 39 0.53 -7.15 2.51
CA GLU A 39 1.86 -7.00 3.12
C GLU A 39 2.96 -6.99 2.05
N GLU A 40 2.97 -8.00 1.16
CA GLU A 40 3.94 -8.12 0.07
C GLU A 40 3.81 -6.97 -0.93
N TRP A 41 2.58 -6.60 -1.28
CA TRP A 41 2.31 -5.47 -2.17
C TRP A 41 2.91 -4.16 -1.65
N ILE A 42 2.67 -3.81 -0.38
CA ILE A 42 3.21 -2.58 0.23
C ILE A 42 4.74 -2.61 0.25
N LEU A 43 5.34 -3.76 0.60
CA LEU A 43 6.79 -3.89 0.62
C LEU A 43 7.42 -3.72 -0.76
N ASN A 44 6.78 -4.23 -1.81
CA ASN A 44 7.25 -4.03 -3.18
C ASN A 44 7.06 -2.58 -3.65
N GLU A 45 5.97 -1.93 -3.26
CA GLU A 45 5.72 -0.52 -3.57
C GLU A 45 6.74 0.42 -2.88
N GLN A 46 7.16 0.10 -1.64
CA GLN A 46 8.14 0.89 -0.88
C GLN A 46 9.59 0.60 -1.28
N ASN A 47 9.96 -0.66 -1.48
CA ASN A 47 11.35 -1.08 -1.70
C ASN A 47 11.69 -1.31 -3.18
N GLY A 48 10.69 -1.23 -4.06
CA GLY A 48 10.81 -1.59 -5.46
C GLY A 48 10.57 -3.07 -5.73
N TYR A 49 10.14 -3.36 -6.95
CA TYR A 49 9.89 -4.72 -7.43
C TYR A 49 11.19 -5.39 -7.89
N LYS A 50 11.35 -6.67 -7.55
CA LYS A 50 12.57 -7.45 -7.89
C LYS A 50 12.70 -7.77 -9.38
N SER A 51 11.58 -7.86 -10.10
CA SER A 51 11.55 -8.15 -11.53
C SER A 51 10.37 -7.45 -12.19
N VAL A 52 10.47 -7.31 -13.52
CA VAL A 52 9.38 -6.76 -14.35
C VAL A 52 8.16 -7.68 -14.34
N ASP A 53 8.36 -8.99 -14.19
CA ASP A 53 7.25 -9.95 -14.12
C ASP A 53 6.37 -9.77 -12.87
N ASN A 54 6.92 -9.16 -11.82
CA ASN A 54 6.20 -8.88 -10.57
C ASN A 54 5.55 -7.49 -10.55
N LEU A 55 5.78 -6.66 -11.57
CA LEU A 55 5.19 -5.33 -11.65
C LEU A 55 3.69 -5.45 -11.94
N PRO A 56 2.82 -4.79 -11.15
CA PRO A 56 1.40 -4.74 -11.42
C PRO A 56 1.09 -4.00 -12.73
N GLU A 57 -0.01 -4.37 -13.40
CA GLU A 57 -0.38 -3.78 -14.69
C GLU A 57 -0.46 -2.24 -14.67
N TYR A 58 -0.92 -1.66 -13.56
CA TYR A 58 -1.03 -0.21 -13.40
C TYR A 58 0.34 0.51 -13.33
N ARG A 59 1.44 -0.23 -13.11
CA ARG A 59 2.79 0.33 -13.16
C ARG A 59 3.34 0.42 -14.60
N PHE A 60 2.69 -0.20 -15.58
CA PHE A 60 3.07 -0.07 -16.98
C PHE A 60 2.46 1.19 -17.60
N LEU A 61 3.30 2.19 -17.84
CA LEU A 61 2.91 3.38 -18.60
C LEU A 61 2.78 3.01 -20.08
N ARG A 62 1.60 3.26 -20.66
CA ARG A 62 1.40 3.21 -22.11
C ARG A 62 1.43 4.65 -22.62
N GLY A 63 2.28 4.94 -23.59
CA GLY A 63 2.23 6.23 -24.28
C GLY A 63 0.95 6.33 -25.12
N GLU A 64 0.33 7.51 -25.11
CA GLU A 64 -0.70 7.90 -26.08
C GLU A 64 -0.08 8.37 -27.40
#